data_AF-A0A816HLX3-F1
#
_entry.id   AF-A0A816HLX3-F1
#
_cell.length_a   1.000
_cell.length_b   1.000
_cell.length_c   1.000
_cell.angle_alpha   90.00
_cell.angle_beta   90.00
_cell.angle_gamma   90.00
#
_symmetry.space_group_name_H-M   'P 1'
#
loop_
_entity.id
_entity.type
_entity.pdbx_description
1 polymer ?
#
loop_
_entity_poly.entity_id
_entity_poly.type
_entity_poly.pdbx_seq_one_letter_code
_entity_poly.pdbx_strand_id
1 'polypeptide(L)'
;MLVLDYCSCAQLLTSSSINDVQHRLIELLNLFNSKTCQLVLGAGAVRLGKIRTISAKILAITCRCLQFVKITLPKIKSRFDQLLVLSENSSSISSISSNRQFEQFTKLYSEHIDEIHSKLITIIESTFGDTLSTYEVRAPVPSDCFRTLVTRHIAA
;
A
#
# COMPACT_ATOMS: atom_id res chain seq x y z
N MET A 1 -6.69 11.79 -5.32
CA MET A 1 -6.43 12.78 -6.37
C MET A 1 -6.15 12.16 -7.75
N LEU A 2 -6.42 10.87 -7.97
CA LEU A 2 -6.39 10.26 -9.33
C LEU A 2 -7.49 9.20 -9.42
N VAL A 3 -7.61 8.34 -8.40
CA VAL A 3 -8.79 7.47 -8.21
C VAL A 3 -10.11 8.27 -8.16
N LEU A 4 -10.12 9.40 -7.45
CA LEU A 4 -11.29 10.29 -7.38
C LEU A 4 -11.63 10.89 -8.74
N ASP A 5 -10.61 11.23 -9.53
CA ASP A 5 -10.77 11.83 -10.85
C ASP A 5 -11.36 10.77 -11.80
N TYR A 6 -10.90 9.52 -11.74
CA TYR A 6 -11.51 8.39 -12.45
C TYR A 6 -12.97 8.18 -12.02
N CYS A 7 -13.24 8.21 -10.72
CA CYS A 7 -14.60 8.12 -10.19
C CYS A 7 -15.51 9.29 -10.59
N SER A 8 -14.94 10.47 -10.88
CA SER A 8 -15.69 11.66 -11.30
C SER A 8 -15.92 11.66 -12.81
N CYS A 9 -14.91 11.30 -13.59
CA CYS A 9 -15.01 11.09 -15.03
C CYS A 9 -16.08 10.04 -15.37
N ALA A 10 -16.14 8.93 -14.61
CA ALA A 10 -17.16 7.90 -14.81
C ALA A 10 -18.61 8.42 -14.69
N GLN A 11 -18.83 9.54 -13.98
CA GLN A 11 -20.18 10.12 -13.83
C GLN A 11 -20.61 10.97 -15.03
N LEU A 12 -19.68 11.38 -15.88
CA LEU A 12 -19.91 12.27 -17.01
C LEU A 12 -20.01 11.52 -18.35
N LEU A 13 -19.92 10.19 -18.32
CA LEU A 13 -19.74 9.35 -19.51
C LEU A 13 -20.92 8.40 -19.75
N THR A 14 -21.12 7.99 -21.00
CA THR A 14 -22.08 6.95 -21.42
C THR A 14 -21.72 5.57 -20.84
N SER A 15 -22.70 4.68 -20.74
CA SER A 15 -22.62 3.37 -20.09
C SER A 15 -21.43 2.49 -20.52
N SER A 16 -21.12 2.43 -21.83
CA SER A 16 -19.99 1.65 -22.35
C SER A 16 -18.64 2.18 -21.82
N SER A 17 -18.50 3.50 -21.71
CA SER A 17 -17.28 4.15 -21.21
C SER A 17 -17.08 3.96 -19.71
N ILE A 18 -18.13 3.64 -18.93
CA ILE A 18 -18.03 3.37 -17.48
C ILE A 18 -17.26 2.07 -17.24
N ASN A 19 -17.51 1.02 -18.04
CA ASN A 19 -16.80 -0.25 -17.96
C ASN A 19 -15.31 -0.09 -18.31
N ASP A 20 -15.01 0.69 -19.35
CA ASP A 20 -13.62 0.98 -19.74
C ASP A 20 -12.87 1.70 -18.61
N VAL A 21 -13.50 2.71 -18.00
CA VAL A 21 -12.91 3.45 -16.88
C VAL A 21 -12.70 2.54 -15.67
N GLN A 22 -13.64 1.63 -15.37
CA GLN A 22 -13.50 0.63 -14.31
C GLN A 22 -12.31 -0.31 -14.59
N HIS A 23 -12.16 -0.78 -15.82
CA HIS A 23 -11.07 -1.65 -16.22
C HIS A 23 -9.70 -0.95 -16.09
N ARG A 24 -9.59 0.30 -16.55
CA ARG A 24 -8.37 1.11 -16.39
C ARG A 24 -8.01 1.34 -14.92
N LEU A 25 -9.01 1.53 -14.06
CA LEU A 25 -8.78 1.67 -12.63
C LEU A 25 -8.24 0.37 -12.01
N ILE A 26 -8.78 -0.78 -12.43
CA ILE A 26 -8.28 -2.10 -12.04
C ILE A 26 -6.82 -2.29 -12.46
N GLU A 27 -6.47 -1.96 -13.72
CA GLU A 27 -5.10 -2.03 -14.21
C GLU A 27 -4.16 -1.15 -13.38
N LEU A 28 -4.59 0.07 -13.04
CA LEU A 28 -3.83 1.00 -12.21
C LEU A 28 -3.59 0.44 -10.80
N LEU A 29 -4.61 -0.15 -10.17
CA LEU A 29 -4.50 -0.77 -8.85
C LEU A 29 -3.52 -1.94 -8.87
N ASN A 30 -3.53 -2.76 -9.92
CA ASN A 30 -2.59 -3.86 -10.08
C ASN A 30 -1.16 -3.35 -10.30
N LEU A 31 -0.99 -2.38 -11.20
CA LEU A 31 0.30 -1.78 -11.50
C LEU A 31 0.92 -1.14 -10.26
N PHE A 32 0.12 -0.40 -9.47
CA PHE A 32 0.58 0.21 -8.23
C PHE A 32 1.07 -0.84 -7.23
N ASN A 33 0.31 -1.91 -7.01
CA ASN A 33 0.70 -2.98 -6.08
C ASN A 33 2.00 -3.66 -6.54
N SER A 34 2.06 -4.06 -7.81
CA SER A 34 3.21 -4.74 -8.42
C SER A 34 4.47 -3.86 -8.38
N LYS A 35 4.37 -2.59 -8.80
CA LYS A 35 5.52 -1.68 -8.80
C LYS A 35 6.01 -1.34 -7.41
N THR A 36 5.09 -1.17 -6.47
CA THR A 36 5.46 -0.92 -5.08
C THR A 36 6.20 -2.12 -4.49
N CYS A 37 5.70 -3.34 -4.72
CA CYS A 37 6.39 -4.57 -4.28
C CYS A 37 7.79 -4.67 -4.90
N GLN A 38 7.90 -4.49 -6.21
CA GLN A 38 9.19 -4.52 -6.92
C GLN A 38 10.20 -3.49 -6.36
N LEU A 39 9.75 -2.26 -6.12
CA LEU A 39 10.62 -1.17 -5.69
C LEU A 39 11.06 -1.31 -4.22
N VAL A 40 10.16 -1.76 -3.36
CA VAL A 40 10.33 -1.76 -1.89
C VAL A 40 10.79 -3.12 -1.37
N LEU A 41 10.05 -4.18 -1.66
CA LEU A 41 10.41 -5.53 -1.22
C LEU A 41 11.49 -6.11 -2.11
N GLY A 42 11.35 -5.95 -3.42
CA GLY A 42 12.31 -6.39 -4.42
C GLY A 42 13.55 -5.51 -4.58
N ALA A 43 13.80 -4.53 -3.70
CA ALA A 43 14.95 -3.61 -3.73
C ALA A 43 15.16 -2.85 -5.07
N GLY A 44 14.11 -2.72 -5.89
CA GLY A 44 14.19 -2.04 -7.19
C GLY A 44 14.58 -0.58 -7.07
N ALA A 45 14.15 0.14 -6.03
CA ALA A 45 14.50 1.55 -5.86
C ALA A 45 16.01 1.76 -5.61
N VAL A 46 16.66 0.79 -4.96
CA VAL A 46 18.12 0.80 -4.76
C VAL A 46 18.85 0.49 -6.06
N ARG A 47 18.42 -0.56 -6.79
CA ARG A 47 19.04 -0.93 -8.08
C ARG A 47 18.94 0.16 -9.15
N LEU A 48 17.85 0.93 -9.14
CA LEU A 48 17.67 2.05 -10.05
C LEU A 48 18.50 3.28 -9.66
N GLY A 49 19.31 3.21 -8.60
CA GLY A 49 20.15 4.32 -8.13
C GLY A 49 19.37 5.49 -7.53
N LYS A 50 18.06 5.34 -7.28
CA LYS A 50 17.21 6.43 -6.76
C LYS A 50 17.45 6.72 -5.29
N ILE A 51 17.78 5.68 -4.51
CA ILE A 51 18.06 5.76 -3.08
C ILE A 51 19.15 4.75 -2.70
N ARG A 52 19.97 5.07 -1.70
CA ARG A 52 21.04 4.18 -1.22
C ARG A 52 20.51 2.97 -0.45
N THR A 53 19.41 3.12 0.29
CA THR A 53 18.80 2.05 1.08
C THR A 53 17.29 2.23 1.21
N ILE A 54 16.55 1.12 1.33
CA ILE A 54 15.14 1.14 1.69
C ILE A 54 15.05 1.30 3.21
N SER A 55 14.92 2.55 3.69
CA SER A 55 14.82 2.83 5.12
C SER A 55 13.48 2.37 5.73
N ALA A 56 13.46 2.15 7.05
CA ALA A 56 12.24 1.87 7.81
C ALA A 56 11.15 2.94 7.58
N LYS A 57 11.54 4.22 7.47
CA LYS A 57 10.63 5.31 7.14
C LYS A 57 9.93 5.11 5.79
N ILE A 58 10.68 4.72 4.75
CA ILE A 58 10.11 4.45 3.41
C ILE A 58 9.16 3.27 3.46
N LEU A 59 9.51 2.20 4.19
CA LEU A 59 8.64 1.04 4.40
C LEU A 59 7.34 1.43 5.12
N ALA A 60 7.42 2.22 6.19
CA ALA A 60 6.27 2.67 6.96
C ALA A 60 5.32 3.53 6.11
N ILE A 61 5.84 4.50 5.35
CA ILE A 61 5.03 5.33 4.45
C ILE A 61 4.37 4.45 3.38
N THR A 62 5.13 3.55 2.77
CA THR A 62 4.61 2.61 1.75
C THR A 62 3.48 1.76 2.32
N CYS A 63 3.65 1.21 3.52
CA CYS A 63 2.62 0.44 4.20
C CYS A 63 1.34 1.27 4.40
N ARG A 64 1.46 2.52 4.85
CA ARG A 64 0.30 3.42 5.01
C ARG A 64 -0.39 3.73 3.69
N CYS A 65 0.38 3.91 2.60
CA CYS A 65 -0.20 4.09 1.26
C CYS A 65 -0.99 2.84 0.81
N LEU A 66 -0.45 1.64 1.00
CA LEU A 66 -1.14 0.39 0.65
C LEU A 66 -2.41 0.19 1.49
N GLN A 67 -2.35 0.45 2.80
CA GLN A 67 -3.50 0.43 3.70
C GLN A 67 -4.59 1.41 3.24
N PHE A 68 -4.21 2.63 2.87
CA PHE A 68 -5.13 3.63 2.36
C PHE A 68 -5.85 3.16 1.09
N VAL A 69 -5.11 2.58 0.14
CA VAL A 69 -5.71 2.02 -1.09
C VAL A 69 -6.67 0.88 -0.74
N LYS A 70 -6.27 -0.08 0.10
CA LYS A 70 -7.09 -1.20 0.56
C LYS A 70 -8.42 -0.74 1.17
N ILE A 71 -8.39 0.26 2.05
CA ILE A 71 -9.60 0.84 2.70
C ILE A 71 -10.52 1.51 1.66
N THR A 72 -9.96 2.01 0.57
CA THR A 72 -10.72 2.74 -0.46
C THR A 72 -11.36 1.81 -1.50
N LEU A 73 -10.83 0.60 -1.71
CA LEU A 73 -11.37 -0.42 -2.63
C LEU A 73 -12.90 -0.64 -2.53
N PRO A 74 -13.50 -0.89 -1.34
CA PRO A 74 -14.94 -1.11 -1.25
C PRO A 74 -15.77 0.10 -1.66
N LYS A 75 -15.28 1.32 -1.39
CA LYS A 75 -15.96 2.58 -1.76
C LYS A 75 -15.93 2.79 -3.28
N ILE A 76 -14.78 2.54 -3.90
CA ILE A 76 -14.61 2.59 -5.35
C ILE A 76 -15.59 1.62 -6.02
N LYS A 77 -15.54 0.35 -5.59
CA LYS A 77 -16.40 -0.71 -6.09
C LYS A 77 -17.87 -0.31 -6.03
N SER A 78 -18.35 0.09 -4.84
CA SER A 78 -19.73 0.51 -4.64
C SER A 78 -20.16 1.65 -5.58
N ARG A 79 -19.26 2.60 -5.86
CA ARG A 79 -19.55 3.71 -6.77
C ARG A 79 -19.67 3.25 -8.23
N PHE A 80 -18.79 2.36 -8.69
CA PHE A 80 -18.92 1.79 -10.03
C PHE A 80 -20.16 0.90 -10.17
N ASP A 81 -20.48 0.10 -9.15
CA ASP A 81 -21.70 -0.72 -9.14
C ASP A 81 -22.95 0.16 -9.29
N GLN A 82 -23.04 1.28 -8.55
CA GLN A 82 -24.16 2.22 -8.66
C GLN A 82 -24.25 2.86 -10.05
N LEU A 83 -23.12 3.29 -10.62
CA LEU A 83 -23.09 3.90 -11.96
C LEU A 83 -23.51 2.93 -13.07
N LEU A 84 -23.13 1.65 -12.94
CA LEU A 84 -23.48 0.61 -13.90
C LEU A 84 -24.98 0.24 -13.84
N VAL A 85 -25.55 0.14 -12.63
CA VAL A 85 -26.99 -0.13 -12.42
C VAL A 85 -27.85 0.98 -13.04
N LEU A 86 -27.46 2.25 -12.88
CA LEU A 86 -28.20 3.39 -13.43
C LEU A 86 -28.19 3.46 -14.96
N SER A 87 -27.28 2.74 -15.62
CA SER A 87 -27.08 2.86 -17.06
C SER A 87 -27.74 1.75 -17.89
N GLU A 88 -28.60 0.91 -17.30
CA GLU A 88 -29.35 -0.20 -17.93
C GLU A 88 -28.50 -1.26 -18.68
N ASN A 89 -27.17 -1.22 -18.55
CA ASN A 89 -26.23 -2.10 -19.27
C ASN A 89 -25.53 -3.13 -18.37
N SER A 90 -25.96 -3.28 -17.11
CA SER A 90 -25.35 -4.23 -16.17
C SER A 90 -25.79 -5.67 -16.49
N SER A 91 -25.06 -6.35 -17.37
CA SER A 91 -25.15 -7.81 -17.48
C SER A 91 -24.70 -8.41 -16.13
N SER A 92 -25.52 -9.25 -15.50
CA SER A 92 -25.23 -9.83 -14.17
C SER A 92 -23.84 -10.48 -14.08
N ILE A 93 -23.33 -10.98 -15.21
CA ILE A 93 -22.00 -11.61 -15.34
C ILE A 93 -20.85 -10.60 -15.12
N SER A 94 -20.96 -9.37 -15.64
CA SER A 94 -19.93 -8.32 -15.50
C SER A 94 -19.77 -7.84 -14.05
N SER A 95 -20.89 -7.73 -13.33
CA SER A 95 -20.90 -7.36 -11.90
C SER A 95 -20.24 -8.44 -11.01
N ILE A 96 -20.45 -9.71 -11.33
CA ILE A 96 -19.84 -10.83 -10.58
C ILE A 96 -18.33 -10.89 -10.82
N SER A 97 -17.87 -10.65 -12.05
CA SER A 97 -16.44 -10.63 -12.39
C SER A 97 -15.70 -9.49 -11.67
N SER A 98 -16.24 -8.28 -11.70
CA SER A 98 -15.65 -7.13 -11.02
C SER A 98 -15.62 -7.31 -9.49
N ASN A 99 -16.68 -7.85 -8.88
CA ASN A 99 -16.71 -8.19 -7.46
C ASN A 99 -15.53 -9.07 -7.04
N ARG A 100 -15.31 -10.18 -7.77
CA ARG A 100 -14.21 -11.11 -7.50
C ARG A 100 -12.85 -10.44 -7.63
N GLN A 101 -12.68 -9.53 -8.60
CA GLN A 101 -11.42 -8.79 -8.76
C GLN A 101 -11.15 -7.85 -7.58
N PHE A 102 -12.14 -7.12 -7.08
CA PHE A 102 -11.96 -6.27 -5.89
C PHE A 102 -11.66 -7.06 -4.62
N GLU A 103 -12.28 -8.23 -4.43
CA GLU A 103 -11.94 -9.16 -3.35
C GLU A 103 -10.50 -9.67 -3.47
N GLN A 104 -10.09 -10.06 -4.68
CA GLN A 104 -8.72 -10.46 -4.97
C GLN A 104 -7.73 -9.34 -4.65
N PHE A 105 -8.00 -8.09 -5.05
CA PHE A 105 -7.15 -6.95 -4.68
C PHE A 105 -7.08 -6.74 -3.17
N THR A 106 -8.20 -6.88 -2.46
CA THR A 106 -8.20 -6.75 -1.00
C THR A 106 -7.23 -7.74 -0.35
N LYS A 107 -7.20 -8.98 -0.85
CA LYS A 107 -6.25 -10.02 -0.42
C LYS A 107 -4.81 -9.66 -0.80
N LEU A 108 -4.54 -9.36 -2.06
CA LEU A 108 -3.20 -9.02 -2.57
C LEU A 108 -2.57 -7.84 -1.82
N TYR A 109 -3.36 -6.79 -1.53
CA TYR A 109 -2.88 -5.65 -0.75
C TYR A 109 -2.65 -6.04 0.70
N SER A 110 -3.45 -6.93 1.29
CA SER A 110 -3.23 -7.42 2.65
C SER A 110 -1.91 -8.18 2.75
N GLU A 111 -1.67 -9.13 1.85
CA GLU A 111 -0.44 -9.93 1.83
C GLU A 111 0.80 -9.03 1.68
N HIS A 112 0.75 -8.04 0.80
CA HIS A 112 1.84 -7.09 0.63
C HIS A 112 2.06 -6.20 1.87
N ILE A 113 0.99 -5.78 2.55
CA ILE A 113 1.08 -5.05 3.83
C ILE A 113 1.76 -5.92 4.89
N ASP A 114 1.39 -7.19 4.98
CA ASP A 114 1.93 -8.13 5.96
C ASP A 114 3.42 -8.42 5.70
N GLU A 115 3.83 -8.55 4.43
CA GLU A 115 5.24 -8.68 4.06
C GLU A 115 6.08 -7.44 4.44
N ILE A 116 5.54 -6.23 4.21
CA ILE A 116 6.21 -5.00 4.63
C ILE A 116 6.32 -4.90 6.15
N HIS A 117 5.25 -5.26 6.88
CA HIS A 117 5.28 -5.30 8.34
C HIS A 117 6.33 -6.27 8.86
N SER A 118 6.40 -7.47 8.27
CA SER A 118 7.40 -8.48 8.64
C SER A 118 8.82 -7.96 8.40
N LYS A 119 9.07 -7.30 7.26
CA LYS A 119 10.36 -6.68 6.96
C LYS A 119 10.72 -5.54 7.92
N LEU A 120 9.73 -4.73 8.34
CA LEU A 120 9.92 -3.70 9.36
C LEU A 120 10.34 -4.31 10.70
N ILE A 121 9.68 -5.38 11.13
CA ILE A 121 10.02 -6.10 12.36
C ILE A 121 11.46 -6.60 12.28
N THR A 122 11.85 -7.28 11.19
CA THR A 122 13.23 -7.75 11.01
C THR A 122 14.28 -6.63 11.07
N ILE A 123 13.99 -5.47 10.46
CA ILE A 123 14.90 -4.31 10.51
C ILE A 123 15.02 -3.78 11.95
N ILE A 124 13.90 -3.68 12.66
CA ILE A 124 13.86 -3.22 14.05
C ILE A 124 14.63 -4.22 14.93
N GLU A 125 14.37 -5.52 14.82
CA GLU A 125 15.07 -6.57 15.57
C GLU A 125 16.58 -6.52 15.35
N SER A 126 17.03 -6.41 14.09
CA SER A 126 18.46 -6.25 13.77
C SER A 126 19.04 -4.99 14.42
N THR A 127 18.34 -3.85 14.29
CA THR A 127 18.81 -2.57 14.84
C THR A 127 18.92 -2.61 16.36
N PHE A 128 17.93 -3.22 17.03
CA PHE A 128 17.95 -3.42 18.47
C PHE A 128 19.09 -4.35 18.86
N GLY A 129 19.25 -5.49 18.18
CA GLY A 129 20.35 -6.42 18.41
C GLY A 129 21.72 -5.75 18.33
N ASP A 130 21.97 -4.98 17.27
CA ASP A 130 23.23 -4.25 17.07
C ASP A 130 23.46 -3.21 18.18
N THR A 131 22.41 -2.47 18.54
CA THR A 131 22.48 -1.41 19.57
C THR A 131 22.69 -1.99 20.97
N LEU A 132 22.00 -3.08 21.32
CA LEU A 132 22.15 -3.76 22.61
C LEU A 132 23.47 -4.54 22.72
N SER A 133 24.05 -5.02 21.61
CA SER A 133 25.34 -5.72 21.64
C SER A 133 26.49 -4.85 22.18
N THR A 134 26.36 -3.53 22.04
CA THR A 134 27.32 -2.52 22.51
C THR A 134 26.87 -1.83 23.80
N TYR A 135 25.72 -2.22 24.36
CA TYR A 135 25.18 -1.60 25.55
C TYR A 135 25.96 -2.02 26.80
N GLU A 136 26.51 -1.03 27.51
CA GLU A 136 27.05 -1.21 28.85
C GLU A 136 26.14 -0.56 29.90
N VAL A 137 25.92 -1.27 31.00
CA VAL A 137 25.17 -0.75 32.15
C VAL A 137 26.01 0.27 32.88
N ARG A 138 25.79 1.55 32.60
CA ARG A 138 26.41 2.68 33.29
C ARG A 138 25.41 3.79 33.52
N ALA A 139 25.62 4.57 34.58
CA ALA A 139 24.92 5.83 34.78
C ALA A 139 25.36 6.85 33.70
N PRO A 140 24.50 7.80 33.30
CA PRO A 140 23.13 8.06 33.77
C PRO A 140 22.06 7.18 33.11
N VAL A 141 20.92 7.01 33.78
CA VAL A 141 19.73 6.33 33.23
C VAL A 141 18.68 7.37 32.81
N PRO A 142 18.06 7.27 31.62
CA PRO A 142 18.37 6.32 30.55
C PRO A 142 19.72 6.62 29.88
N SER A 143 20.43 5.56 29.47
CA SER A 143 21.73 5.66 28.81
C SER A 143 21.60 6.27 27.41
N ASP A 144 22.70 6.78 26.86
CA ASP A 144 22.71 7.36 25.50
C ASP A 144 22.32 6.35 24.41
N CYS A 145 22.67 5.07 24.63
CA CYS A 145 22.22 3.95 23.82
C CYS A 145 20.68 3.86 23.79
N PHE A 146 20.03 3.83 24.96
CA PHE A 146 18.56 3.81 25.05
C PHE A 146 17.92 5.10 24.55
N ARG A 147 18.51 6.27 24.79
CA ARG A 147 18.01 7.55 24.26
C ARG A 147 18.03 7.56 22.74
N THR A 148 19.11 7.10 22.13
CA THR A 148 19.25 7.01 20.67
C THR A 148 18.24 6.02 20.08
N LEU A 149 18.08 4.86 20.71
CA LEU A 149 17.11 3.85 20.32
C LEU A 149 15.68 4.41 20.26
N VAL A 150 15.24 5.07 21.34
CA VAL A 150 13.89 5.63 21.45
C VAL A 150 13.68 6.79 20.49
N THR A 151 14.58 7.77 20.48
CA THR A 151 14.41 8.99 19.68
C THR A 151 14.53 8.74 18.18
N ARG A 152 15.40 7.82 17.77
CA ARG A 152 15.75 7.64 16.34
C ARG A 152 14.92 6.56 15.65
N HIS A 153 14.40 5.58 16.40
CA HIS A 153 13.76 4.39 15.82
C HIS A 153 12.32 4.15 16.29
N ILE A 154 11.88 4.71 17.43
CA ILE A 154 10.52 4.50 17.96
C ILE A 154 9.62 5.74 17.78
N ALA A 155 10.16 6.94 17.92
CA ALA A 155 9.39 8.19 17.95
C ALA A 155 9.23 8.92 16.59
N ALA A 156 9.62 8.30 15.47
CA ALA A 156 9.63 8.91 14.12
C ALA A 156 8.50 8.39 13.22
#